data_AF-A0A2V9MJV7-F1
#
_entry.id   AF-A0A2V9MJV7-F1
#
_cell.length_a   1.000
_cell.length_b   1.000
_cell.length_c   1.000
_cell.angle_alpha   90.00
_cell.angle_beta   90.00
_cell.angle_gamma   90.00
#
_symmetry.space_group_name_H-M   'P 1'
#
loop_
_entity.id
_entity.type
_entity.pdbx_description
1 polymer ?
#
loop_
_entity_poly.entity_id
_entity_poly.type
_entity_poly.pdbx_seq_one_letter_code
_entity_poly.pdbx_strand_id
1 'polypeptide(L)' 'MPIQKFRSVEEMNAAPIRVVAAGNAFERFARHCGRFRLIYPRTYPRGVFRFRSFEEAQAARERHNVGLADHSIFPNAD' A
#
# COMPACT_ATOMS: atom_id res chain seq x y z
N MET A 1 -13.02 1.23 14.42
CA MET A 1 -13.25 2.49 15.16
C MET A 1 -14.69 2.92 14.94
N PRO A 2 -15.43 3.30 15.99
CA PRO A 2 -16.79 3.81 15.82
C PRO A 2 -16.75 5.16 15.08
N ILE A 3 -17.59 5.29 14.06
CA ILE A 3 -17.77 6.54 13.31
C ILE A 3 -18.53 7.53 14.21
N GLN A 4 -18.00 8.73 14.41
CA GLN A 4 -18.69 9.83 15.10
C GLN A 4 -19.35 10.75 14.08
N LYS A 5 -20.60 11.13 14.32
CA LYS A 5 -21.35 12.12 13.54
C LYS A 5 -21.59 13.33 14.43
N PHE A 6 -21.22 14.51 13.95
CA PHE A 6 -21.49 15.79 14.61
C PHE A 6 -22.60 16.51 13.84
N ARG A 7 -23.44 17.26 14.55
CA ARG A 7 -24.56 18.01 13.97
C ARG A 7 -24.14 19.38 13.47
N SER A 8 -22.99 19.91 13.91
CA SER A 8 -22.40 21.16 13.43
C SER A 8 -20.87 21.18 13.51
N VAL A 9 -20.26 22.19 12.88
CA VAL A 9 -18.80 22.38 12.89
C VAL A 9 -18.31 22.85 14.26
N GLU A 10 -19.10 23.66 14.97
CA GLU A 10 -18.79 24.11 16.33
C GLU A 10 -18.73 22.92 17.31
N GLU A 11 -19.67 21.98 17.19
CA GLU A 11 -19.68 20.74 17.97
C GLU A 11 -18.44 19.88 17.67
N MET A 12 -18.07 19.77 16.39
CA MET A 12 -16.86 19.06 15.98
C MET A 12 -15.58 19.69 16.55
N ASN A 13 -15.49 21.02 16.54
CA ASN A 13 -14.31 21.74 17.05
C ASN A 13 -14.19 21.69 18.58
N ALA A 14 -15.32 21.62 19.29
CA ALA A 14 -15.35 21.45 20.74
C ALA A 14 -15.11 19.99 21.19
N ALA A 15 -15.19 19.03 20.27
CA ALA A 15 -15.02 17.63 20.60
C ALA A 15 -13.57 17.36 21.05
N PRO A 16 -13.36 16.68 22.21
CA PRO A 16 -12.03 16.33 22.66
C PRO A 16 -11.37 15.38 21.67
N ILE A 17 -10.14 15.71 21.25
CA ILE A 17 -9.34 14.83 20.39
C ILE A 17 -9.11 13.53 21.15
N ARG A 18 -9.84 12.48 20.76
CA ARG A 18 -9.63 11.13 21.28
C ARG A 18 -8.40 10.56 20.59
N VAL A 19 -7.23 10.91 21.10
CA VAL A 19 -6.00 10.19 20.77
C VAL A 19 -6.15 8.82 21.40
N VAL A 20 -6.69 7.86 20.65
CA VAL A 20 -6.57 6.46 21.04
C VAL A 20 -5.06 6.25 21.17
N ALA A 21 -4.58 5.93 22.37
CA ALA A 21 -3.21 5.51 22.63
C ALA A 21 -3.00 4.15 21.93
N ALA A 22 -3.11 4.16 20.61
CA ALA A 22 -2.70 3.07 19.76
C ALA A 22 -1.19 3.15 19.79
N GLY A 23 -0.60 2.46 20.77
CA GLY A 23 0.85 2.29 20.90
C GLY A 23 1.47 2.21 19.52
N ASN A 24 2.38 3.14 19.28
CA ASN A 24 3.19 3.27 18.07
C ASN A 24 2.43 3.04 16.75
N ALA A 25 1.27 3.70 16.57
CA ALA A 25 0.51 3.67 15.31
C ALA A 25 1.37 3.98 14.08
N PHE A 26 2.38 4.83 14.25
CA PHE A 26 3.37 5.14 13.23
C PHE A 26 4.27 3.94 12.89
N GLU A 27 4.78 3.18 13.87
CA GLU A 27 5.56 1.97 13.57
C GLU A 27 4.74 0.91 12.85
N ARG A 28 3.46 0.73 13.22
CA ARG A 28 2.58 -0.18 12.48
C ARG A 28 2.41 0.26 11.03
N PHE A 29 2.22 1.56 10.81
CA PHE A 29 2.15 2.14 9.48
C PHE A 29 3.46 1.93 8.70
N ALA A 30 4.61 2.25 9.29
CA ALA A 30 5.92 2.08 8.67
C ALA A 30 6.21 0.61 8.31
N ARG A 31 5.91 -0.33 9.21
CA ARG A 31 6.02 -1.77 8.95
C ARG A 31 5.12 -2.21 7.80
N HIS A 32 3.90 -1.68 7.75
CA HIS A 32 2.96 -1.96 6.67
C HIS A 32 3.47 -1.43 5.33
N CYS A 33 3.97 -0.20 5.28
CA CYS A 33 4.60 0.38 4.09
C CYS A 33 5.81 -0.42 3.62
N GLY A 34 6.68 -0.86 4.54
CA GLY A 34 7.82 -1.72 4.23
C GLY A 34 7.38 -3.03 3.58
N ARG A 35 6.38 -3.70 4.15
CA ARG A 35 5.79 -4.92 3.57
C ARG A 35 5.20 -4.67 2.18
N PHE A 36 4.44 -3.58 2.01
CA PHE A 36 3.84 -3.24 0.72
C PHE A 36 4.89 -2.95 -0.36
N ARG A 37 6.01 -2.32 0.00
CA ARG A 37 7.11 -2.05 -0.92
C ARG A 37 7.75 -3.33 -1.48
N LEU A 38 7.75 -4.43 -0.73
CA LEU A 38 8.30 -5.72 -1.19
C LEU A 38 7.39 -6.43 -2.20
N ILE A 39 6.08 -6.22 -2.12
CA ILE A 39 5.09 -6.92 -2.95
C ILE A 39 4.59 -6.08 -4.13
N TYR A 40 4.80 -4.75 -4.08
CA TYR A 40 4.32 -3.84 -5.12
C TYR A 40 5.24 -3.87 -6.34
N PRO A 41 4.71 -4.06 -7.56
CA PRO A 41 5.45 -3.95 -8.81
C PRO A 41 6.20 -2.61 -8.91
N ARG A 42 7.49 -2.64 -9.26
CA ARG A 42 8.29 -1.40 -9.41
C ARG A 42 7.86 -0.56 -10.62
N THR A 43 7.33 -1.24 -11.64
CA THR A 43 6.92 -0.62 -12.90
C THR A 43 5.51 -1.06 -13.23
N TYR A 44 4.60 -0.08 -13.33
CA TYR A 44 3.25 -0.31 -13.81
C TYR A 44 3.17 0.13 -15.26
N PRO A 45 2.85 -0.78 -16.21
CA PRO A 45 2.63 -0.38 -17.58
C PRO A 45 1.43 0.57 -17.63
N ARG A 46 1.61 1.74 -18.25
CA ARG A 46 0.56 2.76 -18.39
C ARG A 46 -0.41 2.37 -19.50
N GLY A 47 -1.71 2.65 -19.31
CA GLY A 47 -2.75 2.46 -20.32
C GLY A 47 -3.83 1.45 -19.92
N VAL A 48 -4.83 1.29 -20.79
CA VAL A 48 -5.89 0.29 -20.65
C VAL A 48 -5.58 -0.87 -21.59
N PHE A 49 -5.34 -2.06 -21.03
CA PHE A 49 -5.01 -3.26 -21.80
C PHE A 49 -6.25 -4.15 -21.93
N ARG A 50 -6.52 -4.63 -23.15
CA ARG A 50 -7.54 -5.64 -23.42
C ARG A 50 -6.85 -6.93 -23.83
N PHE A 51 -6.99 -7.97 -23.02
CA PHE A 51 -6.48 -9.30 -23.32
C PHE A 51 -7.59 -10.20 -23.88
N ARG A 52 -7.23 -11.14 -24.75
CA ARG A 52 -8.15 -12.11 -25.32
C ARG A 52 -8.36 -13.31 -24.40
N SER A 53 -7.39 -13.61 -23.53
CA SER A 53 -7.45 -14.68 -22.54
C SER A 53 -6.75 -14.31 -21.23
N PHE A 54 -6.99 -15.10 -20.18
CA PHE A 54 -6.35 -14.94 -18.89
C PHE A 54 -4.83 -15.23 -18.94
N GLU A 55 -4.43 -16.23 -19.72
CA GLU A 55 -3.03 -16.62 -19.91
C GLU A 55 -2.22 -15.47 -20.56
N GLU A 56 -2.80 -14.78 -21.53
CA GLU A 56 -2.20 -13.62 -22.17
C GLU A 56 -1.94 -12.48 -21.16
N ALA A 57 -2.90 -12.26 -20.26
CA ALA A 57 -2.76 -11.27 -19.19
C ALA A 57 -1.65 -11.63 -18.19
N GLN A 58 -1.50 -12.91 -17.83
CA GLN A 58 -0.44 -13.37 -16.94
C GLN A 58 0.94 -13.26 -17.58
N ALA A 59 1.08 -13.70 -18.84
CA ALA A 59 2.34 -13.57 -19.58
C ALA A 59 2.76 -12.10 -19.77
N ALA A 60 1.81 -11.17 -19.91
CA ALA A 60 2.09 -9.74 -19.94
C ALA A 60 2.57 -9.21 -18.57
N ARG A 61 1.97 -9.67 -17.47
CA ARG A 61 2.40 -9.31 -16.11
C ARG A 61 3.81 -9.80 -15.82
N GLU A 62 4.14 -11.04 -16.20
CA GLU A 62 5.49 -11.61 -16.04
C GLU A 62 6.55 -10.80 -16.79
N ARG A 63 6.27 -10.42 -18.04
CA ARG A 63 7.17 -9.57 -18.86
C ARG A 63 7.43 -8.20 -18.24
N HIS A 64 6.49 -7.64 -17.49
CA HIS A 64 6.64 -6.37 -16.80
C HIS A 64 7.15 -6.50 -15.35
N ASN A 65 7.12 -7.70 -14.78
CA ASN A 65 7.62 -8.00 -13.43
C ASN A 65 9.14 -8.25 -13.37
N VAL A 66 9.87 -8.08 -14.48
CA VAL A 66 11.32 -8.34 -14.60
C VAL A 66 12.18 -7.45 -13.68
N GLY A 67 11.60 -6.46 -13.00
CA GLY A 67 12.28 -5.66 -11.96
C GLY A 67 12.40 -6.33 -10.57
N LEU A 68 11.92 -7.57 -10.40
CA LEU A 68 12.05 -8.36 -9.15
C LEU A 68 13.23 -9.35 -9.18
N ALA A 69 13.87 -9.57 -10.34
CA ALA A 69 14.97 -10.51 -10.50
C ALA A 69 16.36 -9.92 -10.20
N ASP A 70 16.47 -8.61 -9.96
CA ASP A 70 17.74 -7.99 -9.60
C ASP A 70 17.97 -8.07 -8.09
N HIS A 71 18.42 -9.27 -7.65
CA HIS A 71 18.86 -9.53 -6.28
C HIS A 71 20.18 -8.80 -5.90
N SER A 72 20.73 -7.93 -6.76
CA SER A 72 21.99 -7.23 -6.50
C SER A 72 21.89 -6.03 -5.54
N ILE A 73 20.68 -5.62 -5.14
CA ILE A 73 20.47 -4.40 -4.33
C ILE A 73 20.59 -4.65 -2.81
N PHE A 74 20.67 -5.91 -2.35
CA PHE A 74 20.82 -6.23 -0.93
C PHE A 74 22.02 -7.16 -0.69
N PRO A 75 23.25 -6.62 -0.53
CA PRO A 75 24.35 -7.38 0.05
C PRO A 75 24.07 -7.48 1.55
N ASN A 76 23.93 -8.72 2.04
CA ASN A 76 23.74 -9.10 3.44
C ASN A 76 22.27 -9.16 3.91
N ALA A 77 21.70 -10.35 3.76
CA ALA A 77 20.68 -10.87 4.66
C ALA A 77 21.18 -12.23 5.17
N ASP A 78 22.23 -12.18 6.00
CA ASP A 78 22.54 -13.22 7.00
C ASP A 78 22.01 -12.75 8.36
#